data_AF-A0A7M3S9N3-F1
#
_entry.id   AF-A0A7M3S9N3-F1
#
_cell.length_a   1.000
_cell.length_b   1.000
_cell.length_c   1.000
_cell.angle_alpha   90.00
_cell.angle_beta   90.00
_cell.angle_gamma   90.00
#
_symmetry.space_group_name_H-M   'P 1'
#
loop_
_entity.id
_entity.type
_entity.pdbx_description
1 polymer ?
#
loop_
_entity_poly.entity_id
_entity_poly.type
_entity_poly.pdbx_seq_one_letter_code
_entity_poly.pdbx_strand_id
1 'polypeptide(L)'
;MENMENTDNLETPEINEEELQKEESYQKLIALLSSLECMNTTPSKAEIYLSAANKFAELEGYKDSEEYVKLCKQSAKQTNDELIKKIYDYATLKKNNAKNADDYKLAAAEFRKTEGYSDSDKQALECDKLSDRIDNKGARKFFGTVGVVLFGILVLVFIGISPVAKYNIGNALYNVNAYKYALKFYHHSGDYKDTKDKAMKCQYMLGLDYEAKGNYKMAKKSFYASGNYKESDVKKVTALKQVLKNARPGISVVKIGKYNWKVLKVEDTKVLLLKKAALSKRAYSSNASNAAWENSDLRKYLNNNFLNDTFSKEELKNILQTTVSNNANAKYGTAGGNDTSDYLFLLDIDEAHTYNTFFKALKGRSWLRSPGSSSGSAAFITDKGLVMDFGYDVTSDEFTAIPAMWFNIQ
;
A
#
# COMPACT_ATOMS: atom_id res chain seq x y z
N MET A 1 113.61 -43.56 95.33
CA MET A 1 112.98 -44.89 95.30
C MET A 1 111.52 -44.64 95.03
N GLU A 2 111.06 -45.10 93.86
CA GLU A 2 109.67 -45.39 93.47
C GLU A 2 108.62 -44.26 93.58
N ASN A 3 107.62 -44.13 92.71
CA ASN A 3 107.28 -44.66 91.39
C ASN A 3 106.02 -43.87 90.94
N MET A 4 105.80 -43.83 89.62
CA MET A 4 104.52 -43.96 88.86
C MET A 4 103.18 -43.62 89.58
N GLU A 5 102.18 -43.00 88.96
CA GLU A 5 101.63 -43.37 87.65
C GLU A 5 100.63 -42.32 87.12
N ASN A 6 100.53 -42.34 85.79
CA ASN A 6 99.68 -41.58 84.88
C ASN A 6 98.21 -42.02 84.99
N THR A 7 97.24 -41.08 84.96
CA THR A 7 95.79 -41.39 84.87
C THR A 7 95.19 -40.81 83.60
N ASP A 8 94.37 -41.65 82.97
CA ASP A 8 93.64 -41.55 81.71
C ASP A 8 92.90 -40.23 81.44
N ASN A 9 93.01 -39.78 80.18
CA ASN A 9 92.06 -38.88 79.53
C ASN A 9 91.11 -39.72 78.68
N LEU A 10 89.81 -39.66 79.00
CA LEU A 10 88.72 -40.18 78.18
C LEU A 10 88.47 -39.25 76.98
N GLU A 11 88.74 -39.73 75.76
CA GLU A 11 88.27 -39.10 74.52
C GLU A 11 86.85 -39.53 74.17
N THR A 12 85.97 -38.56 73.97
CA THR A 12 84.59 -38.69 73.45
C THR A 12 84.58 -38.96 71.93
N PRO A 13 83.68 -39.80 71.39
CA PRO A 13 83.61 -40.05 69.94
C PRO A 13 82.97 -38.87 69.19
N GLU A 14 83.68 -38.34 68.19
CA GLU A 14 83.17 -37.36 67.22
C GLU A 14 81.99 -37.94 66.42
N ILE A 15 80.82 -37.32 66.50
CA ILE A 15 79.69 -37.58 65.61
C ILE A 15 80.02 -36.92 64.26
N ASN A 16 79.98 -37.70 63.17
CA ASN A 16 80.14 -37.19 61.81
C ASN A 16 78.92 -36.33 61.43
N GLU A 17 78.99 -35.02 61.66
CA GLU A 17 77.90 -34.06 61.40
C GLU A 17 77.38 -34.09 59.96
N GLU A 18 78.24 -34.42 58.98
CA GLU A 18 77.86 -34.51 57.56
C GLU A 18 76.91 -35.68 57.29
N GLU A 19 77.13 -36.81 57.97
CA GLU A 19 76.31 -38.02 57.81
C GLU A 19 74.95 -37.87 58.51
N LEU A 20 74.92 -37.14 59.64
CA LEU A 20 73.68 -36.78 60.33
C LEU A 20 72.81 -35.83 59.48
N GLN A 21 73.42 -34.87 58.80
CA GLN A 21 72.70 -33.97 57.87
C GLN A 21 72.15 -34.71 56.64
N LYS A 22 72.89 -35.69 56.11
CA LYS A 22 72.40 -36.58 55.02
C LYS A 22 71.23 -37.44 55.50
N GLU A 23 71.28 -37.99 56.71
CA GLU A 23 70.16 -38.74 57.30
C GLU A 23 68.91 -37.88 57.47
N GLU A 24 69.02 -36.68 58.05
CA GLU A 24 67.87 -35.79 58.21
C GLU A 24 67.23 -35.39 56.88
N SER A 25 68.06 -35.08 55.88
CA SER A 25 67.60 -34.70 54.55
C SER A 25 66.89 -35.87 53.86
N TYR A 26 67.46 -37.07 53.97
CA TYR A 26 66.87 -38.31 53.47
C TYR A 26 65.51 -38.58 54.12
N GLN A 27 65.41 -38.55 55.46
CA GLN A 27 64.14 -38.80 56.17
C GLN A 27 63.06 -37.78 55.81
N LYS A 28 63.43 -36.50 55.63
CA LYS A 28 62.50 -35.45 55.16
C LYS A 28 61.97 -35.75 53.76
N LEU A 29 62.80 -36.27 52.85
CA LEU A 29 62.38 -36.64 51.51
C LEU A 29 61.48 -37.89 51.50
N ILE A 30 61.77 -38.89 52.33
CA ILE A 30 60.90 -40.06 52.50
C ILE A 30 59.52 -39.64 53.02
N ALA A 31 59.47 -38.81 54.07
CA ALA A 31 58.22 -38.28 54.59
C ALA A 31 57.44 -37.47 53.54
N LEU A 32 58.14 -36.70 52.70
CA LEU A 32 57.53 -36.00 51.56
C LEU A 32 56.91 -36.98 50.56
N LEU A 33 57.61 -38.07 50.19
CA LEU A 33 57.06 -39.08 49.28
C LEU A 33 55.83 -39.78 49.86
N SER A 34 55.85 -40.16 51.14
CA SER A 34 54.67 -40.73 51.82
C SER A 34 53.47 -39.78 51.77
N SER A 35 53.70 -38.46 51.91
CA SER A 35 52.61 -37.48 51.83
C SER A 35 51.97 -37.38 50.45
N LEU A 36 52.73 -37.67 49.37
CA LEU A 36 52.23 -37.61 47.99
C LEU A 36 51.31 -38.79 47.64
N GLU A 37 51.41 -39.92 48.35
CA GLU A 37 50.51 -41.07 48.15
C GLU A 37 49.04 -40.68 48.33
N CYS A 38 48.75 -39.78 49.28
CA CYS A 38 47.42 -39.27 49.59
C CYS A 38 46.97 -38.07 48.74
N MET A 39 47.82 -37.54 47.86
CA MET A 39 47.53 -36.36 47.05
C MET A 39 46.82 -36.73 45.73
N ASN A 40 45.80 -35.96 45.34
CA ASN A 40 45.16 -36.12 44.04
C ASN A 40 46.15 -35.89 42.88
N THR A 41 45.95 -36.60 41.76
CA THR A 41 46.70 -36.38 40.50
C THR A 41 46.55 -34.93 40.06
N THR A 42 47.62 -34.15 40.19
CA THR A 42 47.67 -32.72 39.85
C THR A 42 49.03 -32.41 39.21
N PRO A 43 49.14 -31.32 38.41
CA PRO A 43 50.43 -30.87 37.90
C PRO A 43 51.48 -30.71 39.00
N SER A 44 51.09 -30.10 40.13
CA SER A 44 51.97 -29.90 41.28
C SER A 44 52.48 -31.21 41.88
N LYS A 45 51.68 -32.29 41.87
CA LYS A 45 52.14 -33.62 42.34
C LYS A 45 53.30 -34.14 41.49
N ALA A 46 53.24 -33.99 40.16
CA ALA A 46 54.32 -34.38 39.26
C ALA A 46 55.58 -33.52 39.46
N GLU A 47 55.41 -32.20 39.66
CA GLU A 47 56.51 -31.28 39.95
C GLU A 47 57.20 -31.59 41.29
N ILE A 48 56.44 -31.95 42.32
CA ILE A 48 57.00 -32.33 43.62
C ILE A 48 57.79 -33.63 43.49
N TYR A 49 57.32 -34.62 42.72
CA TYR A 49 58.11 -35.83 42.42
C TYR A 49 59.42 -35.48 41.68
N LEU A 50 59.40 -34.60 40.67
CA LEU A 50 60.63 -34.18 39.99
C LEU A 50 61.58 -33.43 40.93
N SER A 51 61.06 -32.57 41.80
CA SER A 51 61.83 -31.86 42.82
C SER A 51 62.45 -32.83 43.83
N ALA A 52 61.70 -33.82 44.30
CA ALA A 52 62.20 -34.87 45.17
C ALA A 52 63.30 -35.69 44.47
N ALA A 53 63.14 -36.03 43.18
CA ALA A 53 64.17 -36.71 42.40
C ALA A 53 65.49 -35.93 42.34
N ASN A 54 65.43 -34.61 42.18
CA ASN A 54 66.64 -33.78 42.17
C ASN A 54 67.32 -33.77 43.55
N LYS A 55 66.54 -33.65 44.63
CA LYS A 55 67.07 -33.66 46.00
C LYS A 55 67.63 -35.02 46.42
N PHE A 56 67.04 -36.13 45.97
CA PHE A 56 67.63 -37.46 46.18
C PHE A 56 68.93 -37.64 45.38
N ALA A 57 69.07 -37.02 44.21
CA ALA A 57 70.30 -37.07 43.43
C ALA A 57 71.46 -36.32 44.10
N GLU A 58 71.18 -35.30 44.92
CA GLU A 58 72.18 -34.62 45.76
C GLU A 58 72.73 -35.53 46.89
N LEU A 59 72.07 -36.66 47.17
CA LEU A 59 72.45 -37.66 48.17
C LEU A 59 73.11 -38.90 47.52
N GLU A 60 73.89 -38.73 46.45
CA GLU A 60 74.56 -39.82 45.74
C GLU A 60 75.43 -40.68 46.66
N GLY A 61 75.37 -42.00 46.50
CA GLY A 61 76.10 -42.96 47.34
C GLY A 61 75.55 -43.12 48.77
N TYR A 62 74.47 -42.44 49.13
CA TYR A 62 73.84 -42.52 50.44
C TYR A 62 72.57 -43.39 50.42
N LYS A 63 72.64 -44.56 51.08
CA LYS A 63 71.55 -45.56 51.13
C LYS A 63 71.03 -45.92 49.73
N ASP A 64 69.72 -45.93 49.54
CA ASP A 64 68.97 -46.24 48.33
C ASP A 64 68.50 -44.97 47.59
N SER A 65 69.16 -43.83 47.80
CA SER A 65 68.80 -42.54 47.18
C SER A 65 68.65 -42.62 45.66
N GLU A 66 69.54 -43.35 44.98
CA GLU A 66 69.49 -43.56 43.53
C GLU A 66 68.24 -44.32 43.06
N GLU A 67 67.73 -45.25 43.86
CA GLU A 67 66.48 -45.95 43.58
C GLU A 67 65.30 -44.98 43.71
N TYR A 68 65.31 -44.11 44.73
CA TYR A 68 64.31 -43.06 44.89
C TYR A 68 64.33 -42.02 43.78
N VAL A 69 65.50 -41.68 43.20
CA VAL A 69 65.56 -40.82 42.00
C VAL A 69 64.77 -41.44 40.85
N LYS A 70 64.97 -42.74 40.59
CA LYS A 70 64.26 -43.47 39.52
C LYS A 70 62.76 -43.54 39.82
N LEU A 71 62.39 -43.89 41.05
CA LEU A 71 61.00 -43.97 41.50
C LEU A 71 60.29 -42.62 41.33
N CYS A 72 60.90 -41.53 41.79
CA CYS A 72 60.33 -40.19 41.69
C CYS A 72 60.10 -39.78 40.22
N LYS A 73 61.09 -40.00 39.34
CA LYS A 73 60.95 -39.71 37.91
C LYS A 73 59.82 -40.53 37.26
N GLN A 74 59.71 -41.81 37.64
CA GLN A 74 58.64 -42.68 37.16
C GLN A 74 57.27 -42.22 37.67
N SER A 75 57.14 -41.89 38.95
CA SER A 75 55.90 -41.40 39.57
C SER A 75 55.46 -40.06 38.98
N ALA A 76 56.41 -39.16 38.65
CA ALA A 76 56.12 -37.93 37.93
C ALA A 76 55.56 -38.21 36.53
N LYS A 77 56.16 -39.15 35.79
CA LYS A 77 55.69 -39.56 34.46
C LYS A 77 54.27 -40.15 34.53
N GLN A 78 54.04 -41.09 35.45
CA GLN A 78 52.71 -41.70 35.65
C GLN A 78 51.65 -40.66 36.01
N THR A 79 51.99 -39.70 36.89
CA THR A 79 51.09 -38.61 37.27
C THR A 79 50.71 -37.73 36.06
N ASN A 80 51.66 -37.44 35.17
CA ASN A 80 51.40 -36.69 33.94
C ASN A 80 50.56 -37.49 32.94
N ASP A 81 50.85 -38.78 32.75
CA ASP A 81 50.08 -39.66 31.87
C ASP A 81 48.61 -39.76 32.33
N GLU A 82 48.37 -39.88 33.64
CA GLU A 82 47.03 -39.87 34.23
C GLU A 82 46.30 -38.52 34.04
N LEU A 83 47.03 -37.40 34.17
CA LEU A 83 46.46 -36.07 33.99
C LEU A 83 46.01 -35.85 32.53
N ILE A 84 46.86 -36.21 31.57
CA ILE A 84 46.56 -36.14 30.14
C ILE A 84 45.32 -36.98 29.82
N LYS A 85 45.24 -38.20 30.37
CA LYS A 85 44.06 -39.06 30.19
C LYS A 85 42.78 -38.42 30.74
N LYS A 86 42.80 -37.84 31.95
CA LYS A 86 41.63 -37.17 32.55
C LYS A 86 41.13 -35.99 31.70
N ILE A 87 42.06 -35.19 31.17
CA ILE A 87 41.71 -34.05 30.30
C ILE A 87 41.08 -34.55 28.99
N TYR A 88 41.64 -35.61 28.41
CA TYR A 88 41.10 -36.24 27.21
C TYR A 88 39.68 -36.80 27.41
N ASP A 89 39.43 -37.51 28.52
CA ASP A 89 38.11 -38.05 28.85
C ASP A 89 37.08 -36.93 29.02
N TYR A 90 37.49 -35.82 29.66
CA TYR A 90 36.65 -34.64 29.84
C TYR A 90 36.34 -33.93 28.51
N ALA A 91 37.32 -33.82 27.61
CA ALA A 91 37.13 -33.28 26.27
C ALA A 91 36.15 -34.12 25.45
N THR A 92 36.24 -35.46 25.56
CA THR A 92 35.32 -36.42 24.93
C THR A 92 33.90 -36.25 25.45
N LEU A 93 33.73 -36.10 26.76
CA LEU A 93 32.42 -35.85 27.36
C LEU A 93 31.80 -34.52 26.87
N LYS A 94 32.59 -33.45 26.77
CA LYS A 94 32.13 -32.16 26.22
C LYS A 94 31.67 -32.31 24.77
N LYS A 95 32.44 -33.00 23.92
CA LYS A 95 32.06 -33.27 22.53
C LYS A 95 30.75 -34.04 22.44
N ASN A 96 30.58 -35.11 23.23
CA ASN A 96 29.38 -35.94 23.20
C ASN A 96 28.11 -35.19 23.65
N ASN A 97 28.26 -34.20 24.54
CA ASN A 97 27.15 -33.39 25.01
C ASN A 97 26.89 -32.12 24.18
N ALA A 98 27.69 -31.86 23.15
CA ALA A 98 27.61 -30.64 22.36
C ALA A 98 26.33 -30.60 21.49
N LYS A 99 25.56 -29.52 21.63
CA LYS A 99 24.29 -29.29 20.91
C LYS A 99 24.35 -28.14 19.92
N ASN A 100 25.28 -27.21 20.10
CA ASN A 100 25.44 -26.03 19.26
C ASN A 100 26.92 -25.82 18.87
N ALA A 101 27.18 -24.82 18.02
CA ALA A 101 28.51 -24.53 17.50
C ALA A 101 29.52 -24.16 18.60
N ASP A 102 29.08 -23.43 19.63
CA ASP A 102 29.96 -22.99 20.72
C ASP A 102 30.34 -24.15 21.64
N ASP A 103 29.42 -25.09 21.88
CA ASP A 103 29.74 -26.31 22.63
C ASP A 103 30.86 -27.12 21.94
N TYR A 104 30.82 -27.22 20.60
CA TYR A 104 31.89 -27.88 19.83
C TYR A 104 33.21 -27.10 19.88
N LYS A 105 33.18 -25.76 19.85
CA LYS A 105 34.40 -24.93 20.02
C LYS A 105 35.04 -25.17 21.39
N LEU A 106 34.22 -25.25 22.44
CA LEU A 106 34.69 -25.54 23.81
C LEU A 106 35.28 -26.95 23.92
N ALA A 107 34.68 -27.95 23.26
CA ALA A 107 35.23 -29.31 23.22
C ALA A 107 36.57 -29.36 22.47
N ALA A 108 36.69 -28.67 21.32
CA ALA A 108 37.93 -28.58 20.57
C ALA A 108 39.07 -27.94 21.39
N ALA A 109 38.78 -26.87 22.12
CA ALA A 109 39.75 -26.22 23.00
C ALA A 109 40.25 -27.14 24.12
N GLU A 110 39.40 -28.04 24.62
CA GLU A 110 39.79 -29.00 25.64
C GLU A 110 40.69 -30.11 25.09
N PHE A 111 40.38 -30.65 23.91
CA PHE A 111 41.24 -31.64 23.23
C PHE A 111 42.64 -31.10 22.90
N ARG A 112 42.76 -29.82 22.56
CA ARG A 112 44.07 -29.19 22.30
C ARG A 112 44.99 -29.13 23.52
N LYS A 113 44.47 -29.30 24.74
CA LYS A 113 45.31 -29.39 25.96
C LYS A 113 46.05 -30.72 26.07
N THR A 114 45.69 -31.72 25.26
CA THR A 114 46.30 -33.05 25.20
C THR A 114 46.87 -33.34 23.82
N GLU A 115 47.50 -32.35 23.20
CA GLU A 115 48.16 -32.47 21.89
C GLU A 115 49.11 -33.66 21.84
N GLY A 116 49.06 -34.44 20.75
CA GLY A 116 49.89 -35.64 20.58
C GLY A 116 49.47 -36.87 21.41
N TYR A 117 48.45 -36.76 22.28
CA TYR A 117 47.90 -37.90 23.01
C TYR A 117 46.72 -38.54 22.28
N SER A 118 46.78 -39.87 22.06
CA SER A 118 45.74 -40.64 21.38
C SER A 118 45.36 -40.03 20.02
N ASP A 119 44.12 -39.59 19.83
CA ASP A 119 43.61 -38.93 18.64
C ASP A 119 43.12 -37.50 18.92
N SER A 120 43.60 -36.86 20.00
CA SER A 120 43.15 -35.53 20.45
C SER A 120 43.13 -34.48 19.34
N ASP A 121 44.18 -34.42 18.51
CA ASP A 121 44.29 -33.44 17.42
C ASP A 121 43.23 -33.66 16.34
N LYS A 122 42.93 -34.93 16.04
CA LYS A 122 41.88 -35.31 15.10
C LYS A 122 40.50 -34.96 15.66
N GLN A 123 40.28 -35.21 16.96
CA GLN A 123 39.03 -34.91 17.64
C GLN A 123 38.76 -33.39 17.70
N ALA A 124 39.79 -32.59 17.98
CA ALA A 124 39.71 -31.13 17.95
C ALA A 124 39.33 -30.62 16.56
N LEU A 125 40.01 -31.10 15.51
CA LEU A 125 39.71 -30.72 14.12
C LEU A 125 38.30 -31.12 13.70
N GLU A 126 37.79 -32.26 14.17
CA GLU A 126 36.42 -32.69 13.88
C GLU A 126 35.40 -31.76 14.55
N CYS A 127 35.62 -31.38 15.81
CA CYS A 127 34.79 -30.41 16.51
C CYS A 127 34.75 -29.05 15.80
N ASP A 128 35.90 -28.54 15.33
CA ASP A 128 35.94 -27.30 14.55
C ASP A 128 35.08 -27.41 13.28
N LYS A 129 35.23 -28.50 12.52
CA LYS A 129 34.44 -28.75 11.31
C LYS A 129 32.94 -28.86 11.59
N LEU A 130 32.56 -29.46 12.71
CA LEU A 130 31.15 -29.57 13.12
C LEU A 130 30.57 -28.21 13.51
N SER A 131 31.34 -27.40 14.24
CA SER A 131 30.97 -26.04 14.60
C SER A 131 30.74 -25.17 13.36
N ASP A 132 31.70 -25.16 12.43
CA ASP A 132 31.62 -24.42 11.17
C ASP A 132 30.41 -24.85 10.33
N ARG A 133 30.10 -26.15 10.29
CA ARG A 133 28.94 -26.67 9.56
C ARG A 133 27.62 -26.17 10.14
N ILE A 134 27.51 -26.11 11.46
CA ILE A 134 26.30 -25.66 12.16
C ILE A 134 26.08 -24.17 11.94
N ASP A 135 27.12 -23.34 12.14
CA ASP A 135 27.07 -21.89 11.95
C ASP A 135 26.69 -21.54 10.50
N ASN A 136 27.32 -22.20 9.51
CA ASN A 136 26.99 -21.99 8.10
C ASN A 136 25.57 -22.43 7.72
N LYS A 137 25.05 -23.51 8.31
CA LYS A 137 23.67 -23.98 8.05
C LYS A 137 22.63 -23.03 8.66
N GLY A 138 22.90 -22.49 9.85
CA GLY A 138 22.07 -21.49 10.51
C GLY A 138 21.95 -20.20 9.70
N ALA A 139 23.10 -19.65 9.27
CA ALA A 139 23.15 -18.45 8.43
C ALA A 139 22.41 -18.65 7.10
N ARG A 140 22.65 -19.76 6.39
CA ARG A 140 22.03 -20.02 5.08
C ARG A 140 20.51 -20.17 5.17
N LYS A 141 19.99 -20.79 6.23
CA LYS A 141 18.54 -20.94 6.46
C LYS A 141 17.88 -19.60 6.82
N PHE A 142 18.56 -18.77 7.62
CA PHE A 142 18.09 -17.44 8.00
C PHE A 142 18.04 -16.49 6.79
N PHE A 143 19.14 -16.36 6.04
CA PHE A 143 19.19 -15.50 4.85
C PHE A 143 18.29 -16.00 3.72
N GLY A 144 18.17 -17.31 3.52
CA GLY A 144 17.30 -17.88 2.49
C GLY A 144 15.81 -17.63 2.77
N THR A 145 15.33 -17.93 3.98
CA THR A 145 13.89 -17.84 4.28
C THR A 145 13.43 -16.40 4.46
N VAL A 146 14.18 -15.59 5.23
CA VAL A 146 13.83 -14.18 5.48
C VAL A 146 13.99 -13.36 4.20
N GLY A 147 15.02 -13.64 3.39
CA GLY A 147 15.23 -12.98 2.11
C GLY A 147 14.08 -13.19 1.13
N VAL A 148 13.55 -14.41 1.01
CA VAL A 148 12.41 -14.72 0.13
C VAL A 148 11.13 -14.00 0.58
N VAL A 149 10.85 -13.96 1.89
CA VAL A 149 9.67 -13.26 2.43
C VAL A 149 9.78 -11.74 2.20
N LEU A 150 10.93 -11.13 2.51
CA LEU A 150 11.17 -9.71 2.27
C LEU A 150 11.09 -9.34 0.78
N PHE A 151 11.63 -10.19 -0.09
CA PHE A 151 11.53 -10.00 -1.54
C PHE A 151 10.08 -10.09 -2.03
N GLY A 152 9.29 -11.05 -1.54
CA GLY A 152 7.87 -11.17 -1.85
C GLY A 152 7.06 -9.93 -1.44
N ILE A 153 7.33 -9.39 -0.24
CA ILE A 153 6.71 -8.15 0.23
C ILE A 153 7.13 -6.97 -0.66
N LEU A 154 8.41 -6.84 -1.00
CA LEU A 154 8.91 -5.80 -1.90
C LEU A 154 8.26 -5.86 -3.29
N VAL A 155 8.05 -7.05 -3.86
CA VAL A 155 7.34 -7.22 -5.13
C VAL A 155 5.88 -6.79 -5.02
N LEU A 156 5.17 -7.17 -3.95
CA LEU A 156 3.78 -6.76 -3.72
C LEU A 156 3.66 -5.24 -3.53
N VAL A 157 4.58 -4.63 -2.79
CA VAL A 157 4.68 -3.18 -2.62
C VAL A 157 5.00 -2.50 -3.96
N PHE A 158 5.94 -3.04 -4.74
CA PHE A 158 6.27 -2.53 -6.06
C PHE A 158 5.08 -2.60 -7.01
N ILE A 159 4.29 -3.68 -7.01
CA ILE A 159 3.05 -3.79 -7.81
C ILE A 159 1.98 -2.78 -7.33
N GLY A 160 1.82 -2.65 -6.01
CA GLY A 160 0.83 -1.75 -5.41
C GLY A 160 1.12 -0.27 -5.61
N ILE A 161 2.40 0.11 -5.70
CA ILE A 161 2.82 1.51 -5.86
C ILE A 161 3.10 1.84 -7.33
N SER A 162 3.79 0.98 -8.08
CA SER A 162 4.33 1.27 -9.41
C SER A 162 3.24 1.58 -10.45
N PRO A 163 3.24 2.80 -11.02
CA PRO A 163 2.37 3.15 -12.15
C PRO A 163 2.55 2.22 -13.36
N VAL A 164 3.77 1.70 -13.57
CA VAL A 164 4.13 0.78 -14.65
C VAL A 164 3.42 -0.57 -14.52
N ALA A 165 3.46 -1.16 -13.32
CA ALA A 165 2.82 -2.46 -13.06
C ALA A 165 1.30 -2.36 -13.28
N LYS A 166 0.68 -1.31 -12.73
CA LYS A 166 -0.74 -1.01 -12.91
C LYS A 166 -1.10 -0.81 -14.39
N TYR A 167 -0.25 -0.11 -15.15
CA TYR A 167 -0.47 0.12 -16.58
C TYR A 167 -0.48 -1.18 -17.37
N ASN A 168 0.48 -2.08 -17.09
CA ASN A 168 0.57 -3.37 -17.76
C ASN A 168 -0.61 -4.30 -17.40
N ILE A 169 -1.04 -4.31 -16.14
CA ILE A 169 -2.27 -5.03 -15.72
C ILE A 169 -3.49 -4.46 -16.47
N GLY A 170 -3.60 -3.13 -16.56
CA GLY A 170 -4.63 -2.46 -17.35
C GLY A 170 -4.65 -2.91 -18.80
N ASN A 171 -3.48 -3.02 -19.45
CA ASN A 171 -3.36 -3.52 -20.83
C ASN A 171 -3.76 -4.99 -20.97
N ALA A 172 -3.35 -5.85 -20.03
CA ALA A 172 -3.75 -7.25 -20.05
C ALA A 172 -5.27 -7.40 -19.95
N LEU A 173 -5.90 -6.66 -19.03
CA LEU A 173 -7.36 -6.63 -18.85
C LEU A 173 -8.08 -6.04 -20.07
N TYR A 174 -7.50 -5.02 -20.71
CA TYR A 174 -8.05 -4.43 -21.93
C TYR A 174 -8.11 -5.45 -23.07
N ASN A 175 -7.03 -6.23 -23.26
CA ASN A 175 -6.92 -7.22 -24.33
C ASN A 175 -7.91 -8.39 -24.18
N VAL A 176 -8.38 -8.68 -22.96
CA VAL A 176 -9.45 -9.67 -22.70
C VAL A 176 -10.83 -9.03 -22.58
N ASN A 177 -11.02 -7.81 -23.08
CA ASN A 177 -12.27 -7.04 -23.07
C ASN A 177 -12.85 -6.75 -21.67
N ALA A 178 -12.05 -6.86 -20.61
CA ALA A 178 -12.43 -6.56 -19.23
C ALA A 178 -12.34 -5.05 -18.94
N TYR A 179 -12.97 -4.22 -19.78
CA TYR A 179 -12.76 -2.76 -19.82
C TYR A 179 -13.04 -2.04 -18.51
N LYS A 180 -14.03 -2.49 -17.73
CA LYS A 180 -14.34 -1.93 -16.40
C LYS A 180 -13.16 -2.08 -15.44
N TYR A 181 -12.52 -3.24 -15.45
CA TYR A 181 -11.35 -3.52 -14.61
C TYR A 181 -10.11 -2.82 -15.16
N ALA A 182 -9.89 -2.85 -16.47
CA ALA A 182 -8.80 -2.12 -17.13
C ALA A 182 -8.82 -0.62 -16.79
N LEU A 183 -9.99 0.02 -16.88
CA LEU A 183 -10.20 1.42 -16.52
C LEU A 183 -9.78 1.72 -15.07
N LYS A 184 -10.12 0.84 -14.12
CA LYS A 184 -9.69 0.98 -12.72
C LYS A 184 -8.17 1.07 -12.66
N PHE A 185 -7.45 0.14 -13.28
CA PHE A 185 -5.99 0.15 -13.26
C PHE A 185 -5.38 1.38 -13.96
N TYR A 186 -5.93 1.81 -15.10
CA TYR A 186 -5.46 3.03 -15.76
C TYR A 186 -5.62 4.29 -14.91
N HIS A 187 -6.72 4.43 -14.15
CA HIS A 187 -6.85 5.53 -13.20
C HIS A 187 -5.81 5.47 -12.07
N HIS A 188 -5.50 4.27 -11.56
CA HIS A 188 -4.51 4.10 -10.50
C HIS A 188 -3.06 4.26 -11.00
N SER A 189 -2.82 4.20 -12.31
CA SER A 189 -1.53 4.55 -12.94
C SER A 189 -1.29 6.07 -13.03
N GLY A 190 -2.29 6.91 -12.73
CA GLY A 190 -2.15 8.37 -12.78
C GLY A 190 -1.80 8.87 -14.18
N ASP A 191 -0.87 9.81 -14.29
CA ASP A 191 -0.42 10.44 -15.54
C ASP A 191 0.64 9.63 -16.30
N TYR A 192 0.82 8.35 -15.99
CA TYR A 192 1.82 7.51 -16.66
C TYR A 192 1.42 7.21 -18.11
N LYS A 193 2.23 7.65 -19.09
CA LYS A 193 2.03 7.39 -20.53
C LYS A 193 0.65 7.86 -21.03
N ASP A 194 -0.01 7.05 -21.86
CA ASP A 194 -1.28 7.29 -22.52
C ASP A 194 -2.48 6.75 -21.70
N THR A 195 -2.37 6.66 -20.38
CA THR A 195 -3.44 6.16 -19.49
C THR A 195 -4.75 6.92 -19.66
N LYS A 196 -4.70 8.23 -19.90
CA LYS A 196 -5.88 9.07 -20.17
C LYS A 196 -6.58 8.63 -21.46
N ASP A 197 -5.82 8.46 -22.54
CA ASP A 197 -6.36 8.00 -23.82
C ASP A 197 -6.91 6.57 -23.73
N LYS A 198 -6.22 5.69 -23.00
CA LYS A 198 -6.67 4.32 -22.73
C LYS A 198 -7.92 4.29 -21.86
N ALA A 199 -8.04 5.16 -20.87
CA ALA A 199 -9.25 5.32 -20.08
C ALA A 199 -10.43 5.77 -20.94
N MET A 200 -10.22 6.75 -21.83
CA MET A 200 -11.24 7.20 -22.80
C MET A 200 -11.66 6.06 -23.74
N LYS A 201 -10.69 5.27 -24.26
CA LYS A 201 -10.95 4.06 -25.04
C LYS A 201 -11.80 3.05 -24.28
N CYS A 202 -11.44 2.73 -23.04
CA CYS A 202 -12.22 1.83 -22.18
C CYS A 202 -13.66 2.31 -21.98
N GLN A 203 -13.86 3.60 -21.72
CA GLN A 203 -15.18 4.18 -21.55
C GLN A 203 -16.02 4.06 -22.82
N TYR A 204 -15.42 4.28 -23.99
CA TYR A 204 -16.12 4.11 -25.26
C TYR A 204 -16.57 2.66 -25.46
N MET A 205 -15.68 1.69 -25.20
CA MET A 205 -16.01 0.27 -25.33
C MET A 205 -17.06 -0.19 -24.32
N LEU A 206 -17.02 0.32 -23.08
CA LEU A 206 -18.09 0.10 -22.10
C LEU A 206 -19.43 0.69 -22.58
N GLY A 207 -19.39 1.85 -23.24
CA GLY A 207 -20.57 2.47 -23.85
C GLY A 207 -21.22 1.55 -24.88
N LEU A 208 -20.43 0.96 -25.78
CA LEU A 208 -20.89 -0.01 -26.78
C LEU A 208 -21.45 -1.28 -26.14
N ASP A 209 -20.80 -1.82 -25.10
CA ASP A 209 -21.29 -3.00 -24.37
C ASP A 209 -22.64 -2.73 -23.69
N TYR A 210 -22.82 -1.57 -23.06
CA TYR A 210 -24.11 -1.18 -22.49
C TYR A 210 -25.17 -0.95 -23.55
N GLU A 211 -24.81 -0.39 -24.71
CA GLU A 211 -25.71 -0.19 -25.85
C GLU A 211 -26.21 -1.54 -26.39
N ALA A 212 -25.32 -2.51 -26.59
CA ALA A 212 -25.67 -3.86 -27.02
C ALA A 212 -26.61 -4.58 -26.04
N LYS A 213 -26.52 -4.25 -24.74
CA LYS A 213 -27.40 -4.76 -23.67
C LYS A 213 -28.70 -3.95 -23.50
N GLY A 214 -28.94 -2.93 -24.34
CA GLY A 214 -30.10 -2.04 -24.23
C GLY A 214 -30.07 -1.10 -23.01
N ASN A 215 -28.96 -1.02 -22.28
CA ASN A 215 -28.81 -0.14 -21.12
C ASN A 215 -28.33 1.27 -21.54
N TYR A 216 -29.20 1.99 -22.25
CA TYR A 216 -28.87 3.29 -22.83
C TYR A 216 -28.51 4.37 -21.80
N LYS A 217 -28.99 4.24 -20.55
CA LYS A 217 -28.62 5.16 -19.46
C LYS A 217 -27.13 5.03 -19.11
N MET A 218 -26.65 3.78 -18.97
CA MET A 218 -25.24 3.52 -18.71
C MET A 218 -24.38 3.76 -19.95
N ALA A 219 -24.87 3.39 -21.13
CA ALA A 219 -24.20 3.67 -22.40
C ALA A 219 -23.92 5.17 -22.56
N LYS A 220 -24.96 6.00 -22.39
CA LYS A 220 -24.82 7.47 -22.42
C LYS A 220 -23.76 7.94 -21.43
N LYS A 221 -23.80 7.51 -20.17
CA LYS A 221 -22.82 7.89 -19.15
C LYS A 221 -21.38 7.55 -19.57
N SER A 222 -21.18 6.36 -20.12
CA SER A 222 -19.88 5.89 -20.62
C SER A 222 -19.40 6.70 -21.84
N PHE A 223 -20.28 7.01 -22.80
CA PHE A 223 -19.92 7.85 -23.94
C PHE A 223 -19.60 9.31 -23.56
N TYR A 224 -20.25 9.87 -22.53
CA TYR A 224 -19.83 11.17 -21.98
C TYR A 224 -18.42 11.08 -21.36
N ALA A 225 -18.12 9.99 -20.66
CA ALA A 225 -16.82 9.77 -20.03
C ALA A 225 -15.69 9.45 -21.03
N SER A 226 -16.00 9.03 -22.25
CA SER A 226 -15.01 8.83 -23.32
C SER A 226 -14.60 10.12 -24.03
N GLY A 227 -15.17 11.28 -23.66
CA GLY A 227 -14.81 12.58 -24.22
C GLY A 227 -15.01 12.63 -25.74
N ASN A 228 -13.97 13.01 -26.48
CA ASN A 228 -14.00 13.16 -27.94
C ASN A 228 -13.39 11.95 -28.67
N TYR A 229 -13.28 10.80 -28.00
CA TYR A 229 -12.69 9.62 -28.62
C TYR A 229 -13.62 9.04 -29.71
N LYS A 230 -13.14 8.94 -30.95
CA LYS A 230 -13.91 8.46 -32.12
C LYS A 230 -15.27 9.20 -32.22
N GLU A 231 -16.33 8.47 -32.55
CA GLU A 231 -17.70 8.96 -32.71
C GLU A 231 -18.44 9.11 -31.37
N SER A 232 -17.73 9.40 -30.27
CA SER A 232 -18.35 9.53 -28.95
C SER A 232 -19.49 10.55 -28.94
N ASP A 233 -19.37 11.67 -29.67
CA ASP A 233 -20.43 12.69 -29.73
C ASP A 233 -21.73 12.16 -30.36
N VAL A 234 -21.62 11.45 -31.49
CA VAL A 234 -22.76 10.80 -32.16
C VAL A 234 -23.38 9.73 -31.25
N LYS A 235 -22.54 8.94 -30.58
CA LYS A 235 -22.98 7.90 -29.64
C LYS A 235 -23.66 8.45 -28.38
N LYS A 236 -23.20 9.60 -27.84
CA LYS A 236 -23.88 10.31 -26.73
C LYS A 236 -25.32 10.65 -27.10
N VAL A 237 -25.51 11.25 -28.29
CA VAL A 237 -26.83 11.66 -28.77
C VAL A 237 -27.70 10.46 -29.12
N THR A 238 -27.15 9.44 -29.78
CA THR A 238 -27.89 8.20 -30.09
C THR A 238 -28.42 7.53 -28.82
N ALA A 239 -27.58 7.36 -27.80
CA ALA A 239 -28.01 6.82 -26.51
C ALA A 239 -29.01 7.75 -25.80
N LEU A 240 -28.84 9.08 -25.90
CA LEU A 240 -29.79 10.05 -25.37
C LEU A 240 -31.18 9.90 -26.00
N LYS A 241 -31.28 9.74 -27.32
CA LYS A 241 -32.56 9.52 -28.02
C LYS A 241 -33.28 8.28 -27.48
N GLN A 242 -32.55 7.18 -27.27
CA GLN A 242 -33.12 5.95 -26.71
C GLN A 242 -33.57 6.11 -25.24
N VAL A 243 -32.85 6.89 -24.44
CA VAL A 243 -33.27 7.26 -23.08
C VAL A 243 -34.55 8.11 -23.12
N LEU A 244 -34.66 9.01 -24.10
CA LEU A 244 -35.82 9.89 -24.26
C LEU A 244 -37.07 9.16 -24.79
N LYS A 245 -36.92 8.19 -25.71
CA LYS A 245 -38.01 7.32 -26.20
C LYS A 245 -38.75 6.60 -25.07
N ASN A 246 -38.02 6.23 -24.02
CA ASN A 246 -38.56 5.50 -22.86
C ASN A 246 -38.81 6.41 -21.65
N ALA A 247 -38.75 7.73 -21.82
CA ALA A 247 -38.90 8.67 -20.73
C ALA A 247 -40.37 8.82 -20.30
N ARG A 248 -40.58 9.06 -19.00
CA ARG A 248 -41.91 9.32 -18.44
C ARG A 248 -42.13 10.82 -18.31
N PRO A 249 -43.11 11.41 -19.01
CA PRO A 249 -43.53 12.80 -18.80
C PRO A 249 -43.76 13.10 -17.32
N GLY A 250 -43.36 14.29 -16.86
CA GLY A 250 -43.54 14.68 -15.46
C GLY A 250 -42.53 14.11 -14.46
N ILE A 251 -41.82 13.04 -14.82
CA ILE A 251 -40.92 12.31 -13.91
C ILE A 251 -39.47 12.35 -14.42
N SER A 252 -39.25 12.02 -15.70
CA SER A 252 -37.91 11.86 -16.24
C SER A 252 -37.16 13.18 -16.36
N VAL A 253 -35.88 13.14 -15.99
CA VAL A 253 -34.92 14.24 -16.14
C VAL A 253 -33.68 13.73 -16.86
N VAL A 254 -33.24 14.47 -17.87
CA VAL A 254 -32.04 14.16 -18.66
C VAL A 254 -31.08 15.34 -18.69
N LYS A 255 -29.78 15.05 -18.66
CA LYS A 255 -28.75 16.03 -19.00
C LYS A 255 -28.60 16.12 -20.51
N ILE A 256 -28.69 17.33 -21.05
CA ILE A 256 -28.43 17.70 -22.45
C ILE A 256 -27.68 19.03 -22.43
N GLY A 257 -26.55 19.10 -23.12
CA GLY A 257 -25.61 20.20 -22.99
C GLY A 257 -25.16 20.38 -21.54
N LYS A 258 -25.08 21.65 -21.10
CA LYS A 258 -24.66 22.01 -19.74
C LYS A 258 -25.72 21.78 -18.66
N TYR A 259 -26.99 21.57 -19.01
CA TYR A 259 -28.11 21.61 -18.05
C TYR A 259 -28.94 20.32 -18.00
N ASN A 260 -29.75 20.23 -16.94
CA ASN A 260 -30.76 19.20 -16.78
C ASN A 260 -32.11 19.69 -17.29
N TRP A 261 -32.81 18.82 -18.01
CA TRP A 261 -34.08 19.08 -18.67
C TRP A 261 -35.09 18.03 -18.22
N LYS A 262 -36.30 18.49 -17.86
CA LYS A 262 -37.43 17.65 -17.48
C LYS A 262 -38.27 17.36 -18.71
N VAL A 263 -38.73 16.13 -18.84
CA VAL A 263 -39.60 15.70 -19.93
C VAL A 263 -41.03 16.14 -19.65
N LEU A 264 -41.59 16.99 -20.52
CA LEU A 264 -42.97 17.46 -20.44
C LEU A 264 -43.92 16.57 -21.26
N LYS A 265 -43.51 16.20 -22.47
CA LYS A 265 -44.31 15.42 -23.41
C LYS A 265 -43.41 14.58 -24.31
N VAL A 266 -43.80 13.35 -24.60
CA VAL A 266 -43.12 12.46 -25.55
C VAL A 266 -44.07 12.20 -26.71
N GLU A 267 -43.59 12.41 -27.93
CA GLU A 267 -44.27 12.08 -29.19
C GLU A 267 -43.41 11.09 -29.98
N ASP A 268 -43.93 10.52 -31.07
CA ASP A 268 -43.26 9.43 -31.80
C ASP A 268 -41.85 9.81 -32.29
N THR A 269 -41.67 11.06 -32.74
CA THR A 269 -40.43 11.54 -33.33
C THR A 269 -39.71 12.61 -32.51
N LYS A 270 -40.36 13.18 -31.48
CA LYS A 270 -39.80 14.30 -30.71
C LYS A 270 -40.27 14.33 -29.27
N VAL A 271 -39.53 15.04 -28.42
CA VAL A 271 -39.83 15.19 -27.00
C VAL A 271 -39.80 16.67 -26.62
N LEU A 272 -40.83 17.15 -25.92
CA LEU A 272 -40.87 18.47 -25.31
C LEU A 272 -40.13 18.43 -23.99
N LEU A 273 -39.13 19.29 -23.86
CA LEU A 273 -38.25 19.39 -22.71
C LEU A 273 -38.36 20.78 -22.11
N LEU A 274 -38.33 20.84 -20.78
CA LEU A 274 -38.31 22.09 -20.01
C LEU A 274 -37.07 22.12 -19.12
N LYS A 275 -36.32 23.22 -19.11
CA LYS A 275 -35.13 23.33 -18.25
C LYS A 275 -35.53 23.12 -16.78
N LYS A 276 -34.83 22.22 -16.08
CA LYS A 276 -35.19 21.83 -14.71
C LYS A 276 -35.04 22.96 -13.69
N ALA A 277 -33.98 23.76 -13.84
CA ALA A 277 -33.73 24.93 -13.01
C ALA A 277 -33.93 26.18 -13.86
N ALA A 278 -34.54 27.22 -13.32
CA ALA A 278 -34.68 28.49 -14.04
C ALA A 278 -33.32 29.10 -14.38
N LEU A 279 -33.30 30.03 -15.35
CA LEU A 279 -32.16 30.89 -15.62
C LEU A 279 -32.00 31.94 -14.51
N SER A 280 -30.85 32.60 -14.48
CA SER A 280 -30.66 33.76 -13.62
C SER A 280 -31.69 34.84 -13.94
N LYS A 281 -32.00 35.65 -12.92
CA LYS A 281 -32.85 36.84 -13.02
C LYS A 281 -32.47 37.71 -14.24
N ARG A 282 -33.47 38.14 -15.00
CA ARG A 282 -33.35 38.97 -16.20
C ARG A 282 -34.71 39.51 -16.67
N ALA A 283 -34.64 40.67 -17.30
CA ALA A 283 -35.78 41.26 -17.98
C ALA A 283 -36.22 40.43 -19.18
N TYR A 284 -37.49 40.55 -19.52
CA TYR A 284 -38.03 40.00 -20.77
C TYR A 284 -37.53 40.81 -21.97
N SER A 285 -37.54 42.14 -21.82
CA SER A 285 -37.02 43.10 -22.79
C SER A 285 -36.50 44.34 -22.06
N SER A 286 -35.41 44.94 -22.53
CA SER A 286 -34.88 46.21 -21.99
C SER A 286 -35.76 47.43 -22.32
N ASN A 287 -36.64 47.31 -23.32
CA ASN A 287 -37.54 48.36 -23.77
C ASN A 287 -39.00 47.89 -23.67
N ALA A 288 -39.85 48.67 -23.01
CA ALA A 288 -41.28 48.41 -22.83
C ALA A 288 -42.04 48.32 -24.17
N SER A 289 -41.60 49.01 -25.22
CA SER A 289 -42.19 48.93 -26.56
C SER A 289 -41.92 47.59 -27.27
N ASN A 290 -41.00 46.77 -26.74
CA ASN A 290 -40.63 45.46 -27.28
C ASN A 290 -41.17 44.29 -26.42
N ALA A 291 -42.41 44.41 -25.93
CA ALA A 291 -43.01 43.37 -25.09
C ALA A 291 -43.49 42.13 -25.87
N ALA A 292 -43.63 42.21 -27.20
CA ALA A 292 -43.95 41.05 -28.02
C ALA A 292 -42.76 40.06 -28.03
N TRP A 293 -43.04 38.75 -28.00
CA TRP A 293 -42.01 37.70 -27.94
C TRP A 293 -41.00 37.82 -29.09
N GLU A 294 -41.48 38.09 -30.30
CA GLU A 294 -40.68 38.20 -31.53
C GLU A 294 -39.52 39.20 -31.41
N ASN A 295 -39.74 40.30 -30.68
CA ASN A 295 -38.80 41.41 -30.52
C ASN A 295 -38.03 41.38 -29.20
N SER A 296 -38.39 40.47 -28.28
CA SER A 296 -37.86 40.45 -26.92
C SER A 296 -36.35 40.13 -26.88
N ASP A 297 -35.65 40.79 -25.95
CA ASP A 297 -34.23 40.54 -25.72
C ASP A 297 -33.99 39.14 -25.13
N LEU A 298 -34.95 38.63 -24.37
CA LEU A 298 -34.92 37.28 -23.84
C LEU A 298 -34.95 36.22 -24.94
N ARG A 299 -35.83 36.35 -25.94
CA ARG A 299 -35.85 35.46 -27.11
C ARG A 299 -34.51 35.47 -27.85
N LYS A 300 -33.95 36.67 -28.10
CA LYS A 300 -32.65 36.84 -28.75
C LYS A 300 -31.54 36.17 -27.94
N TYR A 301 -31.53 36.34 -26.63
CA TYR A 301 -30.55 35.69 -25.75
C TYR A 301 -30.65 34.16 -25.80
N LEU A 302 -31.88 33.63 -25.73
CA LEU A 302 -32.10 32.18 -25.75
C LEU A 302 -31.63 31.56 -27.07
N ASN A 303 -32.02 32.12 -28.21
CA ASN A 303 -31.76 31.54 -29.52
C ASN A 303 -30.39 31.90 -30.12
N ASN A 304 -29.59 32.74 -29.43
CA ASN A 304 -28.21 33.05 -29.81
C ASN A 304 -27.25 32.57 -28.72
N ASN A 305 -26.89 33.45 -27.78
CA ASN A 305 -25.84 33.21 -26.78
C ASN A 305 -26.08 31.92 -26.00
N PHE A 306 -27.28 31.76 -25.43
CA PHE A 306 -27.57 30.60 -24.59
C PHE A 306 -27.55 29.29 -25.38
N LEU A 307 -28.13 29.26 -26.58
CA LEU A 307 -28.13 28.08 -27.45
C LEU A 307 -26.69 27.66 -27.82
N ASN A 308 -25.88 28.60 -28.31
CA ASN A 308 -24.51 28.34 -28.78
C ASN A 308 -23.57 27.95 -27.63
N ASP A 309 -23.76 28.51 -26.43
CA ASP A 309 -22.92 28.22 -25.28
C ASP A 309 -23.31 26.92 -24.57
N THR A 310 -24.53 26.43 -24.74
CA THR A 310 -25.07 25.35 -23.90
C THR A 310 -24.85 23.96 -24.49
N PHE A 311 -24.99 23.82 -25.80
CA PHE A 311 -25.11 22.53 -26.46
C PHE A 311 -23.91 22.19 -27.33
N SER A 312 -23.58 20.91 -27.44
CA SER A 312 -22.61 20.44 -28.42
C SER A 312 -23.17 20.53 -29.85
N LYS A 313 -22.28 20.57 -30.85
CA LYS A 313 -22.67 20.57 -32.27
C LYS A 313 -23.62 19.41 -32.63
N GLU A 314 -23.41 18.24 -32.04
CA GLU A 314 -24.22 17.05 -32.32
C GLU A 314 -25.60 17.12 -31.62
N GLU A 315 -25.67 17.69 -30.42
CA GLU A 315 -26.96 17.95 -29.75
C GLU A 315 -27.76 19.00 -30.51
N LEU A 316 -27.12 20.07 -31.00
CA LEU A 316 -27.78 21.15 -31.75
C LEU A 316 -28.50 20.65 -33.00
N LYS A 317 -27.93 19.69 -33.74
CA LYS A 317 -28.59 19.05 -34.90
C LYS A 317 -29.93 18.39 -34.57
N ASN A 318 -30.19 18.13 -33.29
CA ASN A 318 -31.38 17.45 -32.81
C ASN A 318 -32.31 18.37 -32.00
N ILE A 319 -31.95 19.64 -31.79
CA ILE A 319 -32.89 20.64 -31.27
C ILE A 319 -33.69 21.16 -32.45
N LEU A 320 -35.01 21.01 -32.40
CA LEU A 320 -35.88 21.33 -33.51
C LEU A 320 -36.21 22.82 -33.51
N GLN A 321 -35.98 23.47 -34.65
CA GLN A 321 -36.57 24.76 -34.91
C GLN A 321 -38.09 24.60 -35.03
N THR A 322 -38.83 25.27 -34.14
CA THR A 322 -40.27 25.08 -33.98
C THR A 322 -40.99 26.38 -34.27
N THR A 323 -42.06 26.31 -35.05
CA THR A 323 -43.00 27.43 -35.18
C THR A 323 -43.78 27.56 -33.88
N VAL A 324 -43.66 28.71 -33.23
CA VAL A 324 -44.29 29.03 -31.94
C VAL A 324 -45.32 30.13 -32.18
N SER A 325 -46.59 29.83 -31.89
CA SER A 325 -47.69 30.75 -32.17
C SER A 325 -47.90 31.78 -31.07
N ASN A 326 -47.77 33.06 -31.39
CA ASN A 326 -47.81 34.15 -30.41
C ASN A 326 -49.19 34.80 -30.36
N ASN A 327 -50.16 34.01 -29.92
CA ASN A 327 -51.56 34.42 -29.82
C ASN A 327 -51.74 35.63 -28.90
N ALA A 328 -52.76 36.43 -29.20
CA ALA A 328 -53.21 37.49 -28.30
C ALA A 328 -53.61 36.91 -26.94
N ASN A 329 -53.45 37.72 -25.88
CA ASN A 329 -53.93 37.34 -24.56
C ASN A 329 -55.46 37.19 -24.60
N ALA A 330 -55.96 35.98 -24.40
CA ALA A 330 -57.40 35.68 -24.54
C ALA A 330 -58.28 36.48 -23.57
N LYS A 331 -57.74 36.90 -22.41
CA LYS A 331 -58.49 37.64 -21.38
C LYS A 331 -58.50 39.15 -21.62
N TYR A 332 -57.42 39.70 -22.16
CA TYR A 332 -57.22 41.16 -22.26
C TYR A 332 -57.21 41.68 -23.70
N GLY A 333 -57.13 40.81 -24.71
CA GLY A 333 -57.05 41.19 -26.11
C GLY A 333 -55.71 41.80 -26.55
N THR A 334 -54.71 41.86 -25.66
CA THR A 334 -53.37 42.37 -25.99
C THR A 334 -52.74 41.50 -27.08
N ALA A 335 -52.33 42.11 -28.19
CA ALA A 335 -51.69 41.40 -29.29
C ALA A 335 -50.36 40.75 -28.87
N GLY A 336 -50.14 39.49 -29.28
CA GLY A 336 -48.91 38.75 -28.98
C GLY A 336 -47.76 38.98 -29.96
N GLY A 337 -48.02 39.66 -31.07
CA GLY A 337 -47.08 39.84 -32.18
C GLY A 337 -47.20 38.72 -33.22
N ASN A 338 -46.23 38.63 -34.13
CA ASN A 338 -46.21 37.56 -35.13
C ASN A 338 -45.71 36.23 -34.55
N ASP A 339 -46.11 35.13 -35.16
CA ASP A 339 -45.56 33.80 -34.91
C ASP A 339 -44.05 33.78 -35.20
N THR A 340 -43.30 33.02 -34.39
CA THR A 340 -41.84 32.96 -34.48
C THR A 340 -41.35 31.55 -34.80
N SER A 341 -40.10 31.44 -35.26
CA SER A 341 -39.43 30.16 -35.47
C SER A 341 -38.23 30.07 -34.52
N ASP A 342 -38.35 29.23 -33.50
CA ASP A 342 -37.45 29.22 -32.34
C ASP A 342 -36.92 27.82 -32.04
N TYR A 343 -35.64 27.72 -31.67
CA TYR A 343 -35.05 26.49 -31.11
C TYR A 343 -35.38 26.37 -29.62
N LEU A 344 -35.28 27.50 -28.90
CA LEU A 344 -35.63 27.63 -27.49
C LEU A 344 -36.70 28.70 -27.33
N PHE A 345 -37.74 28.38 -26.57
CA PHE A 345 -38.87 29.27 -26.32
C PHE A 345 -39.29 29.22 -24.85
N LEU A 346 -40.18 30.13 -24.45
CA LEU A 346 -40.91 30.00 -23.18
C LEU A 346 -42.30 29.43 -23.47
N LEU A 347 -42.90 28.78 -22.48
CA LEU A 347 -44.30 28.39 -22.60
C LEU A 347 -45.20 29.64 -22.71
N ASP A 348 -46.33 29.52 -23.41
CA ASP A 348 -47.43 30.48 -23.29
C ASP A 348 -48.30 30.21 -22.05
N ILE A 349 -49.33 31.03 -21.87
CA ILE A 349 -50.32 30.90 -20.79
C ILE A 349 -51.00 29.51 -20.81
N ASP A 350 -51.46 29.04 -21.97
CA ASP A 350 -52.23 27.79 -22.09
C ASP A 350 -51.35 26.55 -21.85
N GLU A 351 -50.14 26.56 -22.39
CA GLU A 351 -49.09 25.57 -22.14
C GLU A 351 -48.70 25.57 -20.66
N ALA A 352 -48.53 26.75 -20.04
CA ALA A 352 -48.21 26.84 -18.62
C ALA A 352 -49.34 26.31 -17.73
N HIS A 353 -50.60 26.53 -18.08
CA HIS A 353 -51.75 25.92 -17.42
C HIS A 353 -51.77 24.40 -17.59
N THR A 354 -51.54 23.93 -18.82
CA THR A 354 -51.45 22.49 -19.14
C THR A 354 -50.40 21.78 -18.30
N TYR A 355 -49.25 22.43 -18.09
CA TYR A 355 -48.13 21.90 -17.31
C TYR A 355 -48.03 22.47 -15.89
N ASN A 356 -49.13 22.99 -15.31
CA ASN A 356 -49.09 23.73 -14.03
C ASN A 356 -48.46 22.93 -12.86
N THR A 357 -48.61 21.61 -12.86
CA THR A 357 -48.10 20.72 -11.82
C THR A 357 -46.58 20.74 -11.73
N PHE A 358 -45.90 21.15 -12.80
CA PHE A 358 -44.45 21.28 -12.86
C PHE A 358 -43.92 22.50 -12.11
N PHE A 359 -44.77 23.51 -11.88
CA PHE A 359 -44.38 24.78 -11.29
C PHE A 359 -44.73 24.92 -9.80
N LYS A 360 -45.38 23.92 -9.19
CA LYS A 360 -45.79 23.93 -7.77
C LYS A 360 -44.65 24.18 -6.76
N ALA A 361 -43.40 23.93 -7.16
CA ALA A 361 -42.20 24.15 -6.35
C ALA A 361 -41.20 25.10 -7.03
N LEU A 362 -41.68 26.02 -7.87
CA LEU A 362 -40.83 26.97 -8.56
C LEU A 362 -40.18 27.94 -7.56
N LYS A 363 -38.87 28.17 -7.71
CA LYS A 363 -38.17 29.19 -6.93
C LYS A 363 -38.17 30.50 -7.70
N GLY A 364 -38.95 31.47 -7.24
CA GLY A 364 -39.08 32.78 -7.87
C GLY A 364 -40.13 32.83 -8.98
N ARG A 365 -40.18 33.96 -9.69
CA ARG A 365 -41.15 34.20 -10.77
C ARG A 365 -40.48 33.90 -12.11
N SER A 366 -41.21 33.37 -13.08
CA SER A 366 -40.69 33.08 -14.42
C SER A 366 -41.56 33.68 -15.50
N TRP A 367 -40.95 34.34 -16.48
CA TRP A 367 -41.66 34.84 -17.66
C TRP A 367 -42.35 33.72 -18.45
N LEU A 368 -43.44 34.09 -19.11
CA LEU A 368 -44.08 33.39 -20.23
C LEU A 368 -43.93 34.24 -21.48
N ARG A 369 -44.06 33.64 -22.67
CA ARG A 369 -43.97 34.40 -23.94
C ARG A 369 -45.26 35.16 -24.29
N SER A 370 -46.38 34.84 -23.65
CA SER A 370 -47.65 35.53 -23.89
C SER A 370 -47.62 36.97 -23.35
N PRO A 371 -48.28 37.92 -24.03
CA PRO A 371 -48.43 39.27 -23.51
C PRO A 371 -49.32 39.30 -22.26
N GLY A 372 -49.13 40.31 -21.42
CA GLY A 372 -49.98 40.59 -20.27
C GLY A 372 -51.22 41.42 -20.64
N SER A 373 -51.73 42.21 -19.69
CA SER A 373 -52.93 43.04 -19.89
C SER A 373 -52.67 44.33 -20.68
N SER A 374 -51.41 44.67 -20.94
CA SER A 374 -51.01 45.84 -21.74
C SER A 374 -49.85 45.50 -22.67
N SER A 375 -49.65 46.33 -23.70
CA SER A 375 -48.57 46.17 -24.69
C SER A 375 -47.15 46.34 -24.15
N GLY A 376 -46.99 46.71 -22.87
CA GLY A 376 -45.71 46.80 -22.17
C GLY A 376 -45.50 45.70 -21.11
N SER A 377 -46.36 44.68 -21.11
CA SER A 377 -46.35 43.63 -20.09
C SER A 377 -46.31 42.22 -20.69
N ALA A 378 -45.72 41.28 -19.98
CA ALA A 378 -45.72 39.86 -20.32
C ALA A 378 -46.28 39.02 -19.17
N ALA A 379 -47.00 37.96 -19.50
CA ALA A 379 -47.51 37.00 -18.53
C ALA A 379 -46.36 36.27 -17.83
N PHE A 380 -46.61 35.74 -16.63
CA PHE A 380 -45.60 35.05 -15.85
C PHE A 380 -46.18 33.99 -14.92
N ILE A 381 -45.31 33.15 -14.39
CA ILE A 381 -45.61 32.17 -13.34
C ILE A 381 -45.06 32.68 -12.01
N THR A 382 -45.86 32.65 -10.95
CA THR A 382 -45.44 33.00 -9.58
C THR A 382 -44.52 31.94 -8.96
N ASP A 383 -43.93 32.28 -7.82
CA ASP A 383 -43.19 31.34 -6.95
C ASP A 383 -44.07 30.23 -6.34
N LYS A 384 -45.40 30.34 -6.45
CA LYS A 384 -46.36 29.30 -6.09
C LYS A 384 -46.84 28.47 -7.28
N GLY A 385 -46.29 28.72 -8.47
CA GLY A 385 -46.68 28.01 -9.70
C GLY A 385 -48.00 28.48 -10.30
N LEU A 386 -48.54 29.63 -9.88
CA LEU A 386 -49.75 30.21 -10.45
C LEU A 386 -49.41 31.01 -11.70
N VAL A 387 -50.20 30.83 -12.77
CA VAL A 387 -50.09 31.61 -14.01
C VAL A 387 -50.81 32.95 -13.82
N MET A 388 -50.14 34.04 -14.20
CA MET A 388 -50.62 35.42 -14.03
C MET A 388 -50.78 36.07 -15.41
N ASP A 389 -51.96 35.90 -16.01
CA ASP A 389 -52.28 36.37 -17.35
C ASP A 389 -52.24 37.91 -17.47
N PHE A 390 -52.45 38.63 -16.37
CA PHE A 390 -52.37 40.10 -16.38
C PHE A 390 -50.93 40.60 -16.60
N GLY A 391 -49.94 39.76 -16.29
CA GLY A 391 -48.54 40.01 -16.56
C GLY A 391 -47.86 41.05 -15.67
N TYR A 392 -46.61 41.35 -16.01
CA TYR A 392 -45.80 42.37 -15.34
C TYR A 392 -44.97 43.13 -16.38
N ASP A 393 -44.46 44.31 -15.99
CA ASP A 393 -43.63 45.14 -16.86
C ASP A 393 -42.43 44.35 -17.39
N VAL A 394 -42.31 44.27 -18.72
CA VAL A 394 -41.27 43.48 -19.41
C VAL A 394 -39.85 43.92 -19.11
N THR A 395 -39.68 45.15 -18.61
CA THR A 395 -38.38 45.72 -18.23
C THR A 395 -37.89 45.27 -16.86
N SER A 396 -38.74 44.62 -16.05
CA SER A 396 -38.36 44.14 -14.73
C SER A 396 -37.36 42.98 -14.80
N ASP A 397 -36.22 43.12 -14.14
CA ASP A 397 -35.18 42.10 -14.07
C ASP A 397 -35.35 41.13 -12.89
N GLU A 398 -36.41 41.27 -12.08
CA GLU A 398 -36.69 40.44 -10.91
C GLU A 398 -37.17 39.01 -11.25
N PHE A 399 -37.43 38.76 -12.52
CA PHE A 399 -37.99 37.51 -13.03
C PHE A 399 -36.90 36.61 -13.60
N THR A 400 -37.14 35.32 -13.55
CA THR A 400 -36.32 34.29 -14.19
C THR A 400 -36.96 33.83 -15.51
N ALA A 401 -36.34 32.87 -16.17
CA ALA A 401 -36.88 32.26 -17.37
C ALA A 401 -36.64 30.75 -17.37
N ILE A 402 -37.61 29.98 -17.81
CA ILE A 402 -37.52 28.52 -17.91
C ILE A 402 -37.69 28.13 -19.38
N PRO A 403 -36.60 28.03 -20.15
CA PRO A 403 -36.69 27.69 -21.55
C PRO A 403 -37.20 26.26 -21.75
N ALA A 404 -37.97 26.09 -22.80
CA ALA A 404 -38.46 24.85 -23.35
C ALA A 404 -37.87 24.63 -24.76
N MET A 405 -37.83 23.37 -25.18
CA MET A 405 -37.38 22.99 -26.51
C MET A 405 -37.97 21.66 -26.96
N TRP A 406 -38.14 21.50 -28.27
CA TRP A 406 -38.42 20.20 -28.87
C TRP A 406 -37.11 19.55 -29.28
N PHE A 407 -36.92 18.29 -28.88
CA PHE A 407 -35.75 17.49 -29.23
C PHE A 407 -36.15 16.31 -30.12
N ASN A 408 -35.50 16.18 -31.27
CA ASN A 408 -35.67 15.07 -32.19
C ASN A 408 -35.15 13.77 -31.57
N ILE A 409 -36.00 12.75 -31.56
CA ILE A 409 -35.66 11.40 -31.10
C ILE A 409 -35.73 10.37 -32.21
N GLN A 410 -36.04 10.73 -33.45
CA GLN A 410 -36.04 9.79 -34.57
C GLN A 410 -34.66 9.14 -34.74
#